data_AF-A0A9P6Z2S5-F1
#
_entry.id   AF-A0A9P6Z2S5-F1
#
_cell.length_a   1.000
_cell.length_b   1.000
_cell.length_c   1.000
_cell.angle_alpha   90.00
_cell.angle_beta   90.00
_cell.angle_gamma   90.00
#
_symmetry.space_group_name_H-M   'P 1'
#
loop_
_entity.id
_entity.type
_entity.pdbx_description
1 polymer ?
#
loop_
_entity_poly.entity_id
_entity_poly.type
_entity_poly.pdbx_seq_one_letter_code
_entity_poly.pdbx_strand_id
1 'polypeptide(L)'
;MDYDIKPFLESTANWNKDPNAYLKRYYSLYHKRGQEGEIDVYVRQAPNKICVLGLLEPSRDYKSIKFNTELIGEKIKRDTVLCELLDGEGQTVASVKAHMEGKLLELHTELVDNLDLLFNRSLDHGFIAVIMPKHEDSTIQLAAYDIQT
;
A
#
# COMPACT_ATOMS: atom_id res chain seq x y z
N MET A 1 -26.84 -35.22 4.41
CA MET A 1 -26.49 -34.34 3.28
C MET A 1 -24.99 -34.17 3.33
N ASP A 2 -24.27 -34.81 2.41
CA ASP A 2 -22.83 -34.59 2.27
C ASP A 2 -22.62 -33.21 1.67
N TYR A 3 -21.87 -32.37 2.39
CA TYR A 3 -21.49 -31.05 1.94
C TYR A 3 -20.50 -31.21 0.79
N ASP A 4 -20.92 -30.89 -0.44
CA ASP A 4 -20.05 -31.04 -1.61
C ASP A 4 -19.01 -29.91 -1.64
N ILE A 5 -17.78 -30.26 -1.25
CA ILE A 5 -16.64 -29.35 -1.09
C ILE A 5 -15.94 -29.05 -2.42
N LYS A 6 -16.30 -29.78 -3.49
CA LYS A 6 -15.66 -29.65 -4.82
C LYS A 6 -15.73 -28.23 -5.42
N PRO A 7 -16.84 -27.48 -5.31
CA PRO A 7 -16.90 -26.11 -5.85
C PRO A 7 -15.95 -25.14 -5.14
N PHE A 8 -15.69 -25.38 -3.85
CA PHE A 8 -14.72 -24.60 -3.09
C PHE A 8 -13.29 -24.90 -3.55
N LEU A 9 -12.96 -26.19 -3.73
CA LEU A 9 -11.62 -26.61 -4.15
C LEU A 9 -11.23 -26.03 -5.52
N GLU A 10 -12.16 -26.02 -6.49
CA GLU A 10 -11.92 -25.43 -7.83
C GLU A 10 -11.73 -23.91 -7.78
N SER A 11 -12.47 -23.22 -6.90
CA SER A 11 -12.32 -21.76 -6.70
C SER A 11 -11.01 -21.37 -6.00
N THR A 12 -10.46 -22.27 -5.16
CA THR A 12 -9.21 -22.05 -4.42
C THR A 12 -7.95 -22.52 -5.14
N ALA A 13 -8.08 -23.27 -6.24
CA ALA A 13 -6.94 -23.86 -6.95
C ALA A 13 -5.92 -22.81 -7.45
N ASN A 14 -6.39 -21.61 -7.77
CA ASN A 14 -5.54 -20.48 -8.19
C ASN A 14 -4.87 -19.75 -7.01
N TRP A 15 -5.31 -19.97 -5.77
CA TRP A 15 -4.78 -19.28 -4.58
C TRP A 15 -3.38 -19.77 -4.21
N ASN A 16 -3.06 -21.02 -4.53
CA ASN A 16 -1.71 -21.57 -4.35
C ASN A 16 -0.71 -21.06 -5.41
N LYS A 17 -1.17 -20.41 -6.48
CA LYS A 17 -0.32 -19.92 -7.59
C LYS A 17 -0.11 -18.41 -7.59
N ASP A 18 -1.06 -17.64 -7.06
CA ASP A 18 -0.93 -16.18 -6.93
C ASP A 18 -1.21 -15.78 -5.48
N PRO A 19 -0.19 -15.38 -4.70
CA PRO A 19 -0.36 -14.96 -3.30
C PRO A 19 -1.30 -13.74 -3.15
N ASN A 20 -1.56 -13.00 -4.23
CA ASN A 20 -2.48 -11.87 -4.25
C ASN A 20 -3.93 -12.23 -4.66
N ALA A 21 -4.22 -13.49 -5.02
CA ALA A 21 -5.54 -13.89 -5.51
C ALA A 21 -6.67 -13.59 -4.50
N TYR A 22 -6.38 -13.72 -3.20
CA TYR A 22 -7.32 -13.35 -2.16
C TYR A 22 -7.56 -11.83 -2.09
N LEU A 23 -6.48 -11.03 -2.15
CA LEU A 23 -6.57 -9.57 -2.13
C LEU A 23 -7.32 -9.03 -3.34
N LYS A 24 -7.07 -9.58 -4.53
CA LYS A 24 -7.77 -9.21 -5.78
C LYS A 24 -9.29 -9.45 -5.71
N ARG A 25 -9.75 -10.38 -4.88
CA ARG A 25 -11.17 -10.69 -4.74
C ARG A 25 -11.93 -9.68 -3.89
N TYR A 26 -11.28 -9.09 -2.90
CA TYR A 26 -11.95 -8.25 -1.89
C TYR A 26 -11.51 -6.79 -1.92
N TYR A 27 -10.36 -6.47 -2.52
CA TYR A 27 -9.80 -5.14 -2.57
C TYR A 27 -9.78 -4.61 -3.99
N SER A 28 -10.19 -3.36 -4.14
CA SER A 28 -9.96 -2.60 -5.37
C SER A 28 -8.52 -2.08 -5.39
N LEU A 29 -7.82 -2.24 -6.50
CA LEU A 29 -6.43 -1.78 -6.67
C LEU A 29 -6.37 -0.53 -7.56
N TYR A 30 -5.71 0.49 -7.06
CA TYR A 30 -5.54 1.80 -7.67
C TYR A 30 -4.06 2.12 -7.77
N HIS A 31 -3.61 2.62 -8.92
CA HIS A 31 -2.22 2.98 -9.15
C HIS A 31 -2.09 4.48 -9.37
N LYS A 32 -0.98 5.04 -8.91
CA LYS A 32 -0.62 6.41 -9.19
C LYS A 32 0.86 6.46 -9.53
N ARG A 33 1.14 6.86 -10.76
CA ARG A 33 2.50 7.17 -11.17
C ARG A 33 2.94 8.48 -10.54
N GLY A 34 4.14 8.48 -9.98
CA GLY A 34 4.80 9.68 -9.53
C GLY A 34 5.03 10.63 -10.70
N GLN A 35 4.99 11.93 -10.43
CA GLN A 35 5.56 12.92 -11.34
C GLN A 35 7.10 12.92 -11.19
N GLU A 36 7.81 13.71 -11.99
CA GLU A 36 9.28 13.78 -11.95
C GLU A 36 9.79 13.98 -10.50
N GLY A 37 10.52 12.97 -9.98
CA GLY A 37 11.04 12.95 -8.60
C GLY A 37 10.10 12.36 -7.53
N GLU A 38 8.88 11.93 -7.87
CA GLU A 38 7.98 11.21 -6.97
C GLU A 38 7.97 9.70 -7.26
N ILE A 39 7.68 8.90 -6.23
CA ILE A 39 7.65 7.44 -6.33
C ILE A 39 6.27 6.97 -6.80
N ASP A 40 6.23 5.95 -7.64
CA ASP A 40 5.02 5.25 -8.01
C ASP A 40 4.42 4.50 -6.81
N VAL A 41 3.14 4.79 -6.51
CA VAL A 41 2.43 4.21 -5.38
C VAL A 41 1.18 3.46 -5.84
N TYR A 42 0.76 2.49 -5.04
CA TYR A 42 -0.55 1.87 -5.18
C TYR A 42 -1.39 2.08 -3.92
N VAL A 43 -2.70 2.01 -4.09
CA VAL A 43 -3.68 1.94 -3.02
C VAL A 43 -4.55 0.71 -3.22
N ARG A 44 -4.58 -0.17 -2.21
CA ARG A 44 -5.60 -1.21 -2.09
C ARG A 44 -6.70 -0.70 -1.19
N GLN A 45 -7.92 -0.61 -1.71
CA GLN A 45 -9.07 -0.20 -0.93
C GLN A 45 -9.91 -1.43 -0.53
N ALA A 46 -10.11 -1.60 0.77
CA ALA A 46 -10.98 -2.61 1.33
C ALA A 46 -12.47 -2.27 1.11
N PRO A 47 -13.41 -3.22 1.26
CA PRO A 47 -14.85 -2.95 1.12
C PRO A 47 -15.37 -1.88 2.10
N ASN A 48 -14.76 -1.79 3.29
CA ASN A 48 -15.05 -0.76 4.29
C ASN A 48 -14.37 0.60 4.01
N LYS A 49 -13.82 0.77 2.80
CA LYS A 49 -13.14 1.97 2.30
C LYS A 49 -11.78 2.29 2.91
N ILE A 50 -11.28 1.50 3.87
CA ILE A 50 -9.90 1.67 4.36
C ILE A 50 -8.92 1.47 3.20
N CYS A 51 -7.94 2.38 3.10
CA CYS A 51 -6.93 2.39 2.06
C CYS A 51 -5.60 1.89 2.61
N VAL A 52 -4.99 0.90 1.96
CA VAL A 52 -3.63 0.43 2.21
C VAL A 52 -2.73 0.99 1.11
N LEU A 53 -1.81 1.86 1.48
CA LEU A 53 -0.87 2.53 0.58
C LEU A 53 0.46 1.75 0.57
N GLY A 54 1.03 1.52 -0.61
CA GLY A 54 2.36 0.94 -0.77
C GLY A 54 3.08 1.42 -2.03
N LEU A 55 4.30 0.96 -2.24
CA LEU A 55 5.11 1.31 -3.42
C LEU A 55 4.92 0.28 -4.53
N LEU A 56 4.80 0.74 -5.78
CA LEU A 56 4.67 -0.15 -6.94
C LEU A 56 6.00 -0.79 -7.31
N GLU A 57 7.02 0.05 -7.53
CA GLU A 57 8.35 -0.36 -8.00
C GLU A 57 9.43 0.27 -7.11
N PRO A 58 9.67 -0.27 -5.90
CA PRO A 58 10.69 0.27 -5.01
C PRO A 58 12.10 0.04 -5.57
N SER A 59 12.91 1.10 -5.62
CA SER A 59 14.31 1.02 -6.06
C SER A 59 15.18 0.24 -5.06
N ARG A 60 16.08 -0.60 -5.58
CA ARG A 60 17.09 -1.34 -4.79
C ARG A 60 18.16 -0.44 -4.17
N ASP A 61 18.16 0.85 -4.50
CA ASP A 61 19.06 1.84 -3.92
C ASP A 61 18.67 2.20 -2.49
N TYR A 62 17.41 1.99 -2.11
CA TYR A 62 16.94 2.20 -0.74
C TYR A 62 17.60 1.17 0.20
N LYS A 63 18.29 1.66 1.24
CA LYS A 63 18.98 0.83 2.24
C LYS A 63 18.33 0.87 3.61
N SER A 64 17.59 1.93 3.92
CA SER A 64 16.79 2.03 5.13
C SER A 64 15.56 2.91 4.91
N ILE A 65 14.63 2.84 5.85
CA ILE A 65 13.38 3.61 5.86
C ILE A 65 13.20 4.26 7.22
N LYS A 66 12.72 5.50 7.23
CA LYS A 66 12.40 6.25 8.45
C LYS A 66 10.96 6.73 8.41
N PHE A 67 10.17 6.30 9.38
CA PHE A 67 8.74 6.63 9.48
C PHE A 67 8.48 7.83 10.37
N ASN A 68 7.54 8.67 9.96
CA ASN A 68 6.99 9.76 10.76
C ASN A 68 5.89 9.23 11.69
N THR A 69 6.28 8.43 12.68
CA THR A 69 5.37 7.72 13.60
C THR A 69 4.48 8.63 14.44
N GLU A 70 4.87 9.88 14.64
CA GLU A 70 4.09 10.93 15.30
C GLU A 70 2.80 11.29 14.56
N LEU A 71 2.68 10.92 13.28
CA LEU A 71 1.48 11.14 12.49
C LEU A 71 0.40 10.06 12.73
N ILE A 72 0.72 8.96 13.41
CA ILE A 72 -0.24 7.87 13.64
C ILE A 72 -1.39 8.39 14.51
N GLY A 73 -2.61 8.24 14.01
CA GLY A 73 -3.82 8.76 14.63
C GLY A 73 -4.18 10.19 14.21
N GLU A 74 -3.31 10.89 13.49
CA GLU A 74 -3.53 12.27 13.06
C GLU A 74 -4.21 12.37 11.69
N LYS A 75 -4.75 13.57 11.41
CA LYS A 75 -5.27 13.91 10.08
C LYS A 75 -4.11 14.24 9.15
N ILE A 76 -4.11 13.61 7.98
CA ILE A 76 -3.08 13.79 6.96
C ILE A 76 -3.66 14.43 5.71
N LYS A 77 -2.80 15.16 4.98
CA LYS A 77 -3.09 15.75 3.67
C LYS A 77 -2.36 14.99 2.58
N ARG A 78 -2.70 15.27 1.31
CA ARG A 78 -2.09 14.61 0.14
C ARG A 78 -0.58 14.72 0.08
N ASP A 79 -0.03 15.83 0.54
CA ASP A 79 1.38 16.18 0.53
C ASP A 79 2.12 15.77 1.81
N THR A 80 1.40 15.23 2.82
CA THR A 80 2.01 14.75 4.06
C THR A 80 3.00 13.62 3.77
N VAL A 81 4.26 13.82 4.16
CA VAL A 81 5.32 12.81 4.09
C VAL A 81 5.12 11.80 5.22
N LEU A 82 4.95 10.54 4.84
CA LEU A 82 4.73 9.42 5.77
C LEU A 82 6.05 8.76 6.18
N CYS A 83 6.98 8.65 5.24
CA CYS A 83 8.32 8.13 5.48
C CYS A 83 9.34 8.65 4.47
N GLU A 84 10.60 8.55 4.86
CA GLU A 84 11.78 8.84 4.05
C GLU A 84 12.51 7.53 3.75
N LEU A 85 12.93 7.36 2.49
CA LEU A 85 13.77 6.26 2.04
C LEU A 85 15.20 6.78 1.96
N LEU A 86 16.13 6.07 2.58
CA LEU A 86 17.52 6.52 2.72
C LEU A 86 18.47 5.58 2.00
N ASP A 87 19.57 6.13 1.49
CA ASP A 87 20.67 5.35 0.93
C ASP A 87 21.57 4.72 2.01
N GLY A 88 22.69 4.11 1.59
CA GLY A 88 23.65 3.47 2.48
C GLY A 88 24.46 4.46 3.35
N GLU A 89 24.41 5.75 3.04
CA GLU A 89 25.03 6.82 3.82
C GLU A 89 24.04 7.49 4.78
N GLY A 90 22.76 7.08 4.74
CA GLY A 90 21.69 7.66 5.54
C GLY A 90 21.16 8.98 4.98
N GLN A 91 21.41 9.29 3.70
CA GLN A 91 20.85 10.46 3.04
C GLN A 91 19.47 10.12 2.45
N THR A 92 18.51 11.03 2.61
CA THR A 92 17.17 10.86 2.02
C THR A 92 17.26 10.92 0.50
N VAL A 93 16.97 9.79 -0.15
CA VAL A 93 16.93 9.68 -1.62
C VAL A 93 15.52 9.84 -2.17
N ALA A 94 14.49 9.53 -1.38
CA ALA A 94 13.10 9.73 -1.76
C ALA A 94 12.18 9.84 -0.54
N SER A 95 11.02 10.44 -0.72
CA SER A 95 9.99 10.58 0.32
C SER A 95 8.66 10.04 -0.17
N VAL A 96 7.99 9.26 0.68
CA VAL A 96 6.66 8.71 0.38
C VAL A 96 5.60 9.64 0.97
N LYS A 97 4.75 10.20 0.12
CA LYS A 97 3.63 11.07 0.53
C LYS A 97 2.35 10.25 0.64
N ALA A 98 1.37 10.76 1.38
CA ALA A 98 0.08 10.09 1.56
C ALA A 98 -0.75 10.02 0.26
N HIS A 99 -0.59 11.00 -0.63
CA HIS A 99 -1.32 11.16 -1.89
C HIS A 99 -2.86 11.16 -1.76
N MET A 100 -3.39 11.22 -0.54
CA MET A 100 -4.80 11.28 -0.20
C MET A 100 -5.00 12.00 1.13
N GLU A 101 -6.21 12.53 1.38
CA GLU A 101 -6.56 13.11 2.69
C GLU A 101 -7.27 12.06 3.54
N GLY A 102 -7.02 12.06 4.85
CA GLY A 102 -7.63 11.08 5.73
C GLY A 102 -7.09 11.13 7.15
N LYS A 103 -7.30 10.04 7.87
CA LYS A 103 -6.68 9.78 9.18
C LYS A 103 -5.68 8.63 9.01
N LEU A 104 -4.43 8.85 9.41
CA LEU A 104 -3.43 7.78 9.41
C LEU A 104 -3.76 6.81 10.55
N LEU A 105 -3.95 5.54 10.22
CA LEU A 105 -4.25 4.50 11.21
C LEU A 105 -2.99 3.73 11.61
N GLU A 106 -2.12 3.47 10.64
CA GLU A 106 -0.95 2.61 10.83
C GLU A 106 0.17 2.96 9.84
N LEU A 107 1.42 2.74 10.27
CA LEU A 107 2.61 2.70 9.44
C LEU A 107 3.27 1.33 9.62
N HIS A 108 3.78 0.74 8.54
CA HIS A 108 4.41 -0.57 8.59
C HIS A 108 5.85 -0.47 9.11
N THR A 109 5.99 -0.24 10.42
CA THR A 109 7.31 0.01 11.04
C THR A 109 8.23 -1.21 11.03
N GLU A 110 7.72 -2.43 10.83
CA GLU A 110 8.56 -3.64 10.67
C GLU A 110 9.51 -3.54 9.46
N LEU A 111 9.22 -2.66 8.49
CA LEU A 111 10.12 -2.39 7.36
C LEU A 111 11.46 -1.76 7.77
N VAL A 112 11.55 -1.19 8.98
CA VAL A 112 12.83 -0.67 9.53
C VAL A 112 13.83 -1.81 9.73
N ASP A 113 13.35 -2.96 10.24
CA ASP A 113 14.18 -4.13 10.51
C ASP A 113 14.17 -5.14 9.36
N ASN A 114 13.14 -5.10 8.50
CA ASN A 114 12.93 -6.06 7.42
C ASN A 114 12.55 -5.38 6.09
N LEU A 115 13.47 -4.56 5.58
CA LEU A 115 13.27 -3.82 4.33
C LEU A 115 13.07 -4.73 3.11
N ASP A 116 13.47 -6.00 3.17
CA ASP A 116 13.28 -6.98 2.09
C ASP A 116 11.81 -7.19 1.72
N LEU A 117 10.88 -6.98 2.66
CA LEU A 117 9.44 -7.02 2.38
C LEU A 117 9.02 -5.94 1.39
N LEU A 118 9.64 -4.76 1.44
CA LEU A 118 9.37 -3.67 0.51
C LEU A 118 9.66 -4.11 -0.92
N PHE A 119 10.75 -4.85 -1.15
CA PHE A 119 11.16 -5.23 -2.51
C PHE A 119 10.54 -6.55 -3.01
N ASN A 120 10.39 -7.53 -2.13
CA ASN A 120 10.02 -8.89 -2.53
C ASN A 120 8.51 -9.16 -2.34
N ARG A 121 7.83 -8.32 -1.56
CA ARG A 121 6.43 -8.47 -1.16
C ARG A 121 5.68 -7.12 -1.22
N SER A 122 6.08 -6.22 -2.13
CA SER A 122 5.59 -4.83 -2.19
C SER A 122 4.07 -4.72 -2.21
N LEU A 123 3.39 -5.61 -2.95
CA LEU A 123 1.94 -5.57 -3.19
C LEU A 123 1.08 -6.23 -2.11
N ASP A 124 1.69 -6.84 -1.09
CA ASP A 124 0.97 -7.51 0.01
C ASP A 124 1.52 -7.16 1.39
N HIS A 125 2.71 -7.65 1.77
CA HIS A 125 3.31 -7.42 3.09
C HIS A 125 4.23 -6.20 3.13
N GLY A 126 4.66 -5.67 1.98
CA GLY A 126 5.53 -4.50 1.87
C GLY A 126 4.78 -3.16 1.78
N PHE A 127 3.56 -3.08 2.33
CA PHE A 127 2.81 -1.83 2.34
C PHE A 127 3.46 -0.78 3.27
N ILE A 128 3.19 0.49 3.04
CA ILE A 128 3.75 1.61 3.81
C ILE A 128 2.80 2.05 4.93
N ALA A 129 1.51 2.20 4.61
CA ALA A 129 0.56 2.82 5.53
C ALA A 129 -0.87 2.30 5.35
N VAL A 130 -1.65 2.39 6.44
CA VAL A 130 -3.10 2.21 6.43
C VAL A 130 -3.77 3.54 6.75
N ILE A 131 -4.66 3.99 5.86
CA ILE A 131 -5.29 5.30 5.90
C ILE A 131 -6.81 5.13 5.86
N MET A 132 -7.50 5.72 6.82
CA MET A 132 -8.95 5.93 6.74
C MET A 132 -9.20 7.14 5.84
N PRO A 133 -9.86 6.98 4.68
CA PRO A 133 -10.05 8.09 3.75
C PRO A 133 -10.99 9.14 4.33
N LYS A 134 -10.79 10.40 3.91
CA LYS A 134 -11.69 11.50 4.24
C LYS A 134 -13.05 11.38 3.53
N HIS A 135 -13.06 10.88 2.30
CA HIS A 135 -14.26 10.66 1.51
C HIS A 135 -14.48 9.15 1.29
N GLU A 136 -15.69 8.65 1.59
CA GLU A 136 -16.06 7.26 1.32
C GLU A 136 -16.20 6.97 -0.19
N ASP A 137 -16.63 7.98 -0.96
CA ASP A 137 -16.70 7.90 -2.41
C ASP A 137 -15.29 7.85 -2.99
N SER A 138 -14.99 6.70 -3.59
CA SER A 138 -13.66 6.36 -4.11
C SER A 138 -13.33 7.14 -5.39
N THR A 139 -14.36 7.57 -6.15
CA THR A 139 -14.18 8.42 -7.34
C THR A 139 -13.72 9.83 -6.98
N ILE A 140 -14.04 10.28 -5.76
CA ILE A 140 -13.58 11.57 -5.21
C ILE A 140 -12.24 11.38 -4.50
N GLN A 141 -12.15 10.38 -3.62
CA GLN A 141 -10.99 10.15 -2.78
C GLN A 141 -9.74 9.79 -3.60
N LEU A 142 -9.91 8.94 -4.62
CA LEU A 142 -8.84 8.39 -5.45
C LEU A 142 -8.93 8.90 -6.90
N ALA A 143 -9.51 10.08 -7.12
CA ALA A 143 -9.69 10.69 -8.45
C ALA A 143 -8.39 10.82 -9.26
N ALA A 144 -7.24 10.93 -8.58
CA ALA A 144 -5.92 11.05 -9.18
C ALA A 144 -5.20 9.70 -9.38
N TYR A 145 -5.91 8.58 -9.20
CA TYR A 145 -5.40 7.24 -9.39
C TYR A 145 -6.10 6.56 -10.57
N ASP A 146 -5.34 5.76 -11.30
CA ASP A 146 -5.86 4.90 -12.34
C ASP A 146 -6.35 3.59 -11.70
N ILE A 147 -7.57 3.17 -12.04
CA ILE A 147 -8.11 1.86 -11.65
C ILE A 147 -7.51 0.78 -12.54
N GLN A 148 -7.00 -0.29 -11.92
CA GLN A 148 -6.77 -1.54 -12.63
C GLN A 148 -7.93 -2.48 -12.34
N THR A 149 -8.70 -2.79 -13.39
CA THR A 149 -9.79 -3.79 -13.36
C THR A 149 -9.28 -5.15 -13.79
#